data_AF-A0A660S754-F1
#
_entry.id   AF-A0A660S754-F1
#
_cell.length_a   1.000
_cell.length_b   1.000
_cell.length_c   1.000
_cell.angle_alpha   90.00
_cell.angle_beta   90.00
_cell.angle_gamma   90.00
#
_symmetry.space_group_name_H-M   'P 1'
#
loop_
_entity.id
_entity.type
_entity.pdbx_description
1 polymer ?
#
loop_
_entity_poly.entity_id
_entity_poly.type
_entity_poly.pdbx_seq_one_letter_code
_entity_poly.pdbx_strand_id
1 'polypeptide(L)'
;MCLPEEKMGHSLRACSGFGAGLAGLRLTCGALLGAALSLGFLLPYPASLLGVTMLKRQFEAYFGNSLCRELVGSLDWHPYTIKKFIKRKHICLEIVDKTAAWVNILRQMPIMLNTPPSFPCFIPHLLPPWLQQAAKVYEGGLAYTGDICGILIVKIMDIGLRQGGESGILLPLKNLRAMLKSHSTAFIFRRKAGDFCCKNIKKCLHIF
;
A
#
# COMPACT_ATOMS: atom_id res chain seq x y z
N MET A 1 0.47 -21.85 3.02
CA MET A 1 -0.35 -22.06 1.81
C MET A 1 0.22 -21.18 0.70
N CYS A 2 0.60 -21.76 -0.44
CA CYS A 2 1.00 -20.98 -1.61
C CYS A 2 -0.26 -20.51 -2.35
N LEU A 3 -0.31 -19.23 -2.74
CA LEU A 3 -1.36 -18.71 -3.62
C LEU A 3 -1.18 -19.34 -5.02
N PRO A 4 -2.25 -19.81 -5.68
CA PRO A 4 -2.21 -20.21 -7.09
C PRO A 4 -1.56 -19.13 -7.96
N GLU A 5 -0.78 -19.52 -8.96
CA GLU A 5 0.02 -18.59 -9.79
C GLU A 5 -0.81 -17.45 -10.40
N GLU A 6 -2.04 -17.72 -10.83
CA GLU A 6 -2.96 -16.69 -11.33
C GLU A 6 -3.33 -15.64 -10.27
N LYS A 7 -3.58 -16.08 -9.02
CA LYS A 7 -3.88 -15.17 -7.90
C LYS A 7 -2.64 -14.35 -7.54
N MET A 8 -1.45 -14.96 -7.60
CA MET A 8 -0.18 -14.25 -7.39
C MET A 8 0.04 -13.19 -8.48
N GLY A 9 -0.21 -13.51 -9.75
CA GLY A 9 -0.15 -12.56 -10.86
C GLY A 9 -1.11 -11.39 -10.69
N HIS A 10 -2.35 -11.64 -10.26
CA HIS A 10 -3.32 -10.59 -9.97
C HIS A 10 -2.93 -9.72 -8.76
N SER A 11 -2.38 -10.30 -7.68
CA SER A 11 -1.85 -9.53 -6.55
C SER A 11 -0.74 -8.58 -6.97
N LEU A 12 0.22 -9.07 -7.76
CA LEU A 12 1.34 -8.25 -8.23
C LEU A 12 0.85 -7.09 -9.10
N ARG A 13 -0.16 -7.33 -9.95
CA ARG A 13 -0.82 -6.27 -10.74
C ARG A 13 -1.52 -5.24 -9.86
N ALA A 14 -2.24 -5.67 -8.83
CA ALA A 14 -2.88 -4.78 -7.86
C ALA A 14 -1.86 -3.86 -7.17
N CYS A 15 -0.72 -4.42 -6.76
CA CYS A 15 0.36 -3.70 -6.07
C CYS A 15 1.18 -2.77 -6.97
N SER A 16 1.04 -2.84 -8.30
CA SER A 16 1.75 -1.96 -9.23
C SER A 16 1.49 -0.47 -8.97
N GLY A 17 0.30 -0.14 -8.45
CA GLY A 17 -0.11 1.20 -8.04
C GLY A 17 0.58 1.72 -6.77
N PHE A 18 1.35 0.90 -6.04
CA PHE A 18 2.07 1.34 -4.84
C PHE A 18 3.40 2.03 -5.15
N GLY A 19 3.86 1.93 -6.41
CA GLY A 19 5.10 2.56 -6.87
C GLY A 19 5.18 4.04 -6.51
N ALA A 20 6.37 4.48 -6.09
CA ALA A 20 6.69 5.87 -5.76
C ALA A 20 5.76 6.51 -4.70
N GLY A 21 5.27 5.72 -3.74
CA GLY A 21 4.50 6.21 -2.60
C GLY A 21 3.03 6.42 -2.93
N LEU A 22 2.38 5.32 -3.37
CA LEU A 22 0.99 5.29 -3.81
C LEU A 22 0.75 6.19 -5.04
N ALA A 23 0.86 5.61 -6.24
CA ALA A 23 0.60 6.28 -7.51
C ALA A 23 1.54 7.46 -7.83
N GLY A 24 2.75 7.49 -7.26
CA GLY A 24 3.66 8.61 -7.43
C GLY A 24 3.29 9.86 -6.62
N LEU A 25 2.27 9.79 -5.76
CA LEU A 25 1.87 10.89 -4.88
C LEU A 25 2.86 11.15 -3.74
N ARG A 26 3.87 10.28 -3.59
CA ARG A 26 4.86 10.31 -2.53
C ARG A 26 4.24 10.29 -1.12
N LEU A 27 3.07 9.67 -0.99
CA LEU A 27 2.38 9.43 0.29
C LEU A 27 3.02 8.21 0.98
N THR A 28 2.27 7.28 1.56
CA THR A 28 2.82 6.14 2.28
C THR A 28 3.69 5.27 1.37
N CYS A 29 4.83 4.84 1.90
CA CYS A 29 5.78 4.00 1.21
C CYS A 29 5.11 2.75 0.62
N GLY A 30 5.32 2.52 -0.68
CA GLY A 30 4.73 1.38 -1.37
C GLY A 30 5.19 0.02 -0.85
N ALA A 31 6.44 -0.06 -0.35
CA ALA A 31 6.96 -1.26 0.29
C ALA A 31 6.20 -1.58 1.59
N LEU A 32 5.91 -0.57 2.40
CA LEU A 32 5.11 -0.72 3.62
C LEU A 32 3.68 -1.18 3.30
N LEU A 33 3.05 -0.59 2.28
CA LEU A 33 1.72 -1.01 1.83
C LEU A 33 1.71 -2.46 1.33
N GLY A 34 2.69 -2.86 0.51
CA GLY A 34 2.82 -4.23 0.00
C GLY A 34 3.11 -5.24 1.11
N ALA A 35 3.96 -4.89 2.06
CA ALA A 35 4.25 -5.71 3.24
C ALA A 35 3.00 -5.88 4.12
N ALA A 36 2.20 -4.83 4.30
CA ALA A 36 0.94 -4.93 5.02
C ALA A 36 -0.07 -5.85 4.34
N LEU A 37 -0.22 -5.73 3.01
CA LEU A 37 -1.07 -6.64 2.24
C LEU A 37 -0.60 -8.10 2.34
N SER A 38 0.72 -8.31 2.36
CA SER A 38 1.31 -9.64 2.54
C SER A 38 0.93 -10.24 3.88
N LEU A 39 0.97 -9.46 4.97
CA LEU A 39 0.44 -9.90 6.27
C LEU A 39 -1.06 -10.17 6.23
N GLY A 40 -1.84 -9.39 5.47
CA GLY A 40 -3.26 -9.66 5.21
C GLY A 40 -3.53 -11.00 4.52
N PHE A 41 -2.59 -11.49 3.71
CA PHE A 41 -2.66 -12.83 3.12
C PHE A 41 -2.18 -13.93 4.06
N LEU A 42 -1.16 -13.65 4.85
CA LEU A 42 -0.47 -14.66 5.67
C LEU A 42 -1.15 -14.90 7.02
N LEU A 43 -1.86 -13.91 7.55
CA LEU A 43 -2.48 -13.96 8.87
C LEU A 43 -4.00 -13.83 8.75
N PRO A 44 -4.77 -14.57 9.57
CA PRO A 44 -6.21 -14.39 9.64
C PRO A 44 -6.54 -13.01 10.22
N TYR A 45 -7.70 -12.49 9.86
CA TYR A 45 -8.28 -11.33 10.54
C TYR A 45 -8.79 -11.77 11.94
N PRO A 46 -8.58 -11.00 13.03
CA PRO A 46 -7.98 -9.66 13.10
C PRO A 46 -6.45 -9.65 13.34
N ALA A 47 -5.78 -10.80 13.42
CA ALA A 47 -4.34 -10.90 13.71
C ALA A 47 -3.48 -10.14 12.69
N SER A 48 -3.90 -10.11 11.41
CA SER A 48 -3.25 -9.32 10.37
C SER A 48 -3.22 -7.83 10.68
N LEU A 49 -4.24 -7.26 11.33
CA LEU A 49 -4.25 -5.85 11.74
C LEU A 49 -3.15 -5.56 12.76
N LEU A 50 -3.05 -6.39 13.80
CA LEU A 50 -2.02 -6.25 14.83
C LEU A 50 -0.62 -6.38 14.23
N GLY A 51 -0.43 -7.38 13.35
CA GLY A 51 0.82 -7.54 12.61
C GLY A 51 1.18 -6.30 11.81
N VAL A 52 0.22 -5.68 11.13
CA VAL A 52 0.44 -4.45 10.36
C VAL A 52 0.72 -3.25 11.26
N THR A 53 0.05 -3.11 12.40
CA THR A 53 0.35 -2.06 13.38
C THR A 53 1.79 -2.20 13.90
N MET A 54 2.22 -3.42 14.23
CA MET A 54 3.60 -3.68 14.66
C MET A 54 4.61 -3.41 13.54
N LEU A 55 4.33 -3.87 12.32
CA LEU A 55 5.14 -3.60 11.14
C LEU A 55 5.32 -2.10 10.93
N LYS A 56 4.24 -1.33 11.01
CA LYS A 56 4.28 0.13 10.84
C LYS A 56 5.14 0.78 11.92
N ARG A 57 4.96 0.41 13.19
CA ARG A 57 5.78 0.94 14.29
C ARG A 57 7.26 0.64 14.10
N GLN A 58 7.61 -0.60 13.71
CA GLN A 58 9.00 -0.97 13.40
C GLN A 58 9.56 -0.16 12.22
N PHE A 59 8.74 0.03 11.19
CA PHE A 59 9.10 0.81 10.01
C PHE A 59 9.43 2.26 10.38
N GLU A 60 8.54 2.92 11.12
CA GLU A 60 8.71 4.32 11.53
C GLU A 60 9.85 4.48 12.53
N ALA A 61 10.06 3.52 13.43
CA ALA A 61 11.18 3.54 14.37
C ALA A 61 12.54 3.40 13.66
N TYR A 62 12.63 2.58 12.60
CA TYR A 62 13.88 2.34 11.89
C TYR A 62 14.19 3.40 10.84
N PHE A 63 13.19 3.78 10.03
CA PHE A 63 13.38 4.72 8.91
C PHE A 63 12.97 6.17 9.25
N GLY A 64 12.40 6.42 10.42
CA GLY A 64 12.00 7.74 10.91
C GLY A 64 10.66 8.26 10.39
N ASN A 65 10.15 7.76 9.26
CA ASN A 65 8.85 8.17 8.70
C ASN A 65 8.23 7.06 7.84
N SER A 66 6.92 7.07 7.61
CA SER A 66 6.22 6.16 6.68
C SER A 66 5.92 6.77 5.31
N LEU A 67 6.13 8.08 5.14
CA LEU A 67 5.93 8.82 3.89
C LEU A 67 7.12 8.66 2.93
N CYS A 68 6.83 8.22 1.72
CA CYS A 68 7.80 8.04 0.64
C CYS A 68 8.54 9.33 0.28
N ARG A 69 7.87 10.49 0.36
CA ARG A 69 8.51 11.80 0.16
C ARG A 69 9.64 12.04 1.16
N GLU A 70 9.45 11.66 2.41
CA GLU A 70 10.42 11.87 3.49
C GLU A 70 11.56 10.85 3.41
N LEU A 71 11.24 9.60 3.07
CA LEU A 71 12.22 8.52 2.96
C LEU A 71 13.18 8.67 1.78
N VAL A 72 12.65 9.08 0.63
CA VAL A 72 13.38 9.10 -0.64
C VAL A 72 13.75 10.53 -1.05
N GLY A 73 13.18 11.53 -0.37
CA GLY A 73 13.26 12.93 -0.74
C GLY A 73 12.29 13.33 -1.86
N SER A 74 12.08 14.64 -2.03
CA SER A 74 11.44 15.21 -3.23
C SER A 74 12.40 15.17 -4.41
N LEU A 75 12.79 13.97 -4.84
CA LEU A 75 13.58 13.82 -6.05
C LEU A 75 12.65 14.03 -7.25
N ASP A 76 12.48 15.30 -7.64
CA ASP A 76 11.87 15.67 -8.90
C ASP A 76 12.70 15.03 -10.01
N TRP A 77 12.06 14.09 -10.67
CA TRP A 77 12.73 13.13 -11.51
C TRP A 77 13.00 13.79 -12.85
N HIS A 78 14.28 13.96 -13.18
CA HIS A 78 14.70 14.22 -14.54
C HIS A 78 15.56 13.05 -15.01
N PRO A 79 15.26 12.42 -16.16
CA PRO A 79 15.95 11.22 -16.64
C PRO A 79 17.48 11.36 -16.78
N TYR A 80 18.01 12.58 -16.80
CA TYR A 80 19.44 12.87 -16.91
C TYR A 80 20.22 12.85 -15.58
N THR A 81 19.56 12.66 -14.42
CA THR A 81 20.25 12.58 -13.11
C THR A 81 20.45 11.14 -12.66
N ILE A 82 21.22 10.37 -13.44
CA ILE A 82 21.52 8.93 -13.21
C ILE A 82 21.98 8.66 -11.77
N LYS A 83 22.85 9.51 -11.19
CA LYS A 83 23.30 9.38 -9.79
C LYS A 83 22.15 9.46 -8.78
N LYS A 84 21.17 10.35 -8.98
CA LYS A 84 19.98 10.46 -8.11
C LYS A 84 19.06 9.24 -8.27
N PHE A 85 18.94 8.71 -9.49
CA PHE A 85 18.17 7.49 -9.76
C PHE A 85 18.77 6.27 -9.06
N ILE A 86 20.09 6.06 -9.18
CA ILE A 86 20.79 4.96 -8.54
C ILE A 86 20.66 5.05 -7.01
N LYS A 87 20.88 6.24 -6.44
CA LYS A 87 20.74 6.46 -4.99
C LYS A 87 19.33 6.11 -4.49
N ARG A 88 18.30 6.59 -5.20
CA ARG A 88 16.90 6.26 -4.89
C ARG A 88 16.64 4.75 -4.99
N LYS A 89 17.13 4.09 -6.03
CA LYS A 89 16.96 2.66 -6.23
C LYS A 89 17.53 1.87 -5.04
N HIS A 90 18.72 2.25 -4.56
CA HIS A 90 19.34 1.62 -3.40
C HIS A 90 18.49 1.80 -2.14
N ILE A 91 18.03 3.02 -1.85
CA ILE A 91 17.15 3.30 -0.70
C ILE A 91 15.86 2.46 -0.80
N CYS A 92 15.20 2.45 -1.96
CA CYS A 92 13.98 1.67 -2.14
C CYS A 92 14.20 0.16 -1.99
N LEU A 93 15.33 -0.37 -2.49
CA LEU A 93 15.68 -1.78 -2.32
C LEU A 93 15.93 -2.12 -0.85
N GLU A 94 16.69 -1.30 -0.14
CA GLU A 94 16.93 -1.49 1.31
C GLU A 94 15.62 -1.52 2.10
N ILE A 95 14.71 -0.58 1.81
CA ILE A 95 13.40 -0.54 2.44
C ILE A 95 12.62 -1.82 2.17
N VAL A 96 12.60 -2.29 0.90
CA VAL A 96 11.91 -3.54 0.51
C VAL A 96 12.49 -4.75 1.22
N ASP A 97 13.82 -4.89 1.25
CA ASP A 97 14.50 -6.02 1.88
C ASP A 97 14.22 -6.07 3.38
N LYS A 98 14.33 -4.92 4.07
CA LYS A 98 14.03 -4.83 5.51
C LYS A 98 12.56 -5.11 5.82
N THR A 99 11.63 -4.55 5.05
CA THR A 99 10.20 -4.81 5.26
C THR A 99 9.83 -6.26 5.00
N ALA A 100 10.41 -6.90 3.98
CA ALA A 100 10.21 -8.33 3.72
C ALA A 100 10.72 -9.20 4.89
N ALA A 101 11.88 -8.86 5.47
CA ALA A 101 12.39 -9.55 6.65
C ALA A 101 11.44 -9.43 7.85
N TRP A 102 10.89 -8.24 8.12
CA TRP A 102 9.92 -8.07 9.21
C TRP A 102 8.62 -8.84 8.97
N VAL A 103 8.11 -8.90 7.73
CA VAL A 103 6.94 -9.75 7.42
C VAL A 103 7.22 -11.21 7.75
N ASN A 104 8.42 -11.71 7.44
CA ASN A 104 8.82 -13.09 7.74
C ASN A 104 8.91 -13.39 9.23
N ILE A 105 9.26 -12.40 10.05
CA ILE A 105 9.27 -12.51 11.52
C ILE A 105 7.84 -12.44 12.06
N LEU A 106 7.07 -11.44 11.63
CA LEU A 106 5.72 -11.18 12.14
C LEU A 106 4.73 -12.31 11.79
N ARG A 107 4.89 -12.97 10.63
CA ARG A 107 4.05 -14.14 10.28
C ARG A 107 4.24 -15.33 11.22
N GLN A 108 5.34 -15.38 11.95
CA GLN A 108 5.66 -16.46 12.90
C GLN A 108 5.22 -16.13 14.33
N MET A 109 4.77 -14.89 14.60
CA MET A 109 4.33 -14.51 15.94
C MET A 109 3.01 -15.22 16.30
N PRO A 110 2.86 -15.65 17.56
CA PRO A 110 1.62 -16.28 18.02
C PRO A 110 0.44 -15.32 17.89
N ILE A 111 -0.69 -15.85 17.42
CA ILE A 111 -1.92 -15.10 17.19
C ILE A 111 -2.49 -14.68 18.55
N MET A 112 -2.26 -13.43 18.94
CA MET A 112 -2.97 -12.79 20.05
C MET A 112 -4.30 -12.24 19.50
N LEU A 113 -5.39 -12.96 19.72
CA LEU A 113 -6.74 -12.52 19.37
C LEU A 113 -7.19 -11.43 20.34
N ASN A 114 -6.86 -10.19 20.04
CA ASN A 114 -7.55 -9.04 20.62
C ASN A 114 -8.61 -8.56 19.62
N THR A 115 -9.81 -8.26 20.11
CA THR A 115 -10.86 -7.63 19.31
C THR A 115 -10.33 -6.33 18.71
N PRO A 116 -10.39 -6.15 17.37
CA PRO A 116 -9.93 -4.93 16.74
C PRO A 116 -10.79 -3.75 17.23
N PRO A 117 -10.22 -2.54 17.35
CA PRO A 117 -11.00 -1.36 17.67
C PRO A 117 -12.08 -1.15 16.59
N SER A 118 -13.33 -0.93 17.02
CA SER A 118 -14.44 -0.65 16.13
C SER A 118 -14.23 0.72 15.46
N PHE A 119 -13.87 0.72 14.19
CA PHE A 119 -13.71 1.93 13.40
C PHE A 119 -14.66 1.89 12.21
N PRO A 120 -15.42 2.96 11.93
CA PRO A 120 -16.48 2.96 10.92
C PRO A 120 -15.99 3.05 9.47
N CYS A 121 -14.68 2.89 9.23
CA CYS A 121 -14.10 2.98 7.88
C CYS A 121 -14.05 1.60 7.22
N PHE A 122 -15.19 1.18 6.68
CA PHE A 122 -15.32 -0.04 5.90
C PHE A 122 -14.68 0.13 4.51
N ILE A 123 -13.98 -0.91 4.03
CA ILE A 123 -13.46 -0.93 2.67
C ILE A 123 -14.56 -1.44 1.72
N PRO A 124 -14.97 -0.66 0.71
CA PRO A 124 -15.96 -1.11 -0.26
C PRO A 124 -15.50 -2.37 -0.99
N HIS A 125 -16.46 -3.21 -1.40
CA HIS A 125 -16.19 -4.38 -2.22
C HIS A 125 -15.83 -3.97 -3.65
N LEU A 126 -14.55 -3.68 -3.88
CA LEU A 126 -13.99 -3.30 -5.18
C LEU A 126 -13.01 -4.35 -5.73
N LEU A 127 -12.53 -5.26 -4.88
CA LEU A 127 -11.53 -6.26 -5.22
C LEU A 127 -12.15 -7.66 -5.23
N PRO A 128 -11.54 -8.63 -5.94
CA PRO A 128 -11.92 -10.04 -5.84
C PRO A 128 -11.91 -10.52 -4.37
N PRO A 129 -12.81 -11.44 -3.95
CA PRO A 129 -13.02 -11.78 -2.54
C PRO A 129 -11.76 -12.13 -1.75
N TRP A 130 -10.84 -12.88 -2.37
CA TRP A 130 -9.58 -13.30 -1.75
C TRP A 130 -8.62 -12.13 -1.49
N LEU A 131 -8.59 -11.14 -2.39
CA LEU A 131 -7.78 -9.93 -2.24
C LEU A 131 -8.48 -8.91 -1.34
N GLN A 132 -9.81 -8.83 -1.39
CA GLN A 132 -10.61 -7.99 -0.50
C GLN A 132 -10.38 -8.37 0.97
N GLN A 133 -10.31 -9.67 1.27
CA GLN A 133 -10.05 -10.14 2.62
C GLN A 133 -8.66 -9.71 3.11
N ALA A 134 -7.63 -9.82 2.27
CA ALA A 134 -6.29 -9.34 2.61
C ALA A 134 -6.24 -7.81 2.74
N ALA A 135 -6.98 -7.09 1.88
CA ALA A 135 -7.04 -5.64 1.89
C ALA A 135 -7.71 -5.05 3.14
N LYS A 136 -8.40 -5.84 3.97
CA LYS A 136 -8.95 -5.40 5.28
C LYS A 136 -7.89 -4.79 6.21
N VAL A 137 -6.61 -5.11 6.01
CA VAL A 137 -5.52 -4.43 6.72
C VAL A 137 -5.46 -2.92 6.46
N TYR A 138 -6.17 -2.41 5.44
CA TYR A 138 -6.27 -0.98 5.16
C TYR A 138 -7.50 -0.30 5.79
N GLU A 139 -8.29 -1.01 6.60
CA GLU A 139 -9.40 -0.39 7.32
C GLU A 139 -8.90 0.71 8.25
N GLY A 140 -9.59 1.86 8.25
CA GLY A 140 -9.16 3.08 8.96
C GLY A 140 -7.77 3.61 8.58
N GLY A 141 -7.19 3.10 7.49
CA GLY A 141 -5.97 3.58 6.88
C GLY A 141 -4.92 2.49 6.69
N LEU A 142 -3.89 2.41 7.53
CA LEU A 142 -2.98 1.27 7.56
C LEU A 142 -3.12 0.59 8.93
N ALA A 143 -4.11 -0.28 9.05
CA ALA A 143 -4.56 -0.88 10.30
C ALA A 143 -4.92 0.18 11.37
N TYR A 144 -5.91 1.02 11.05
CA TYR A 144 -6.50 2.02 11.96
C TYR A 144 -5.57 3.13 12.47
N THR A 145 -4.45 3.35 11.80
CA THR A 145 -3.50 4.41 12.15
C THR A 145 -3.94 5.81 11.69
N GLY A 146 -4.95 5.89 10.83
CA GLY A 146 -5.49 7.16 10.33
C GLY A 146 -4.65 7.87 9.25
N ASP A 147 -3.61 7.21 8.73
CA ASP A 147 -2.58 7.83 7.89
C ASP A 147 -3.09 8.22 6.49
N ILE A 148 -3.50 7.24 5.68
CA ILE A 148 -4.05 7.41 4.34
C ILE A 148 -5.37 6.68 4.29
N CYS A 149 -6.35 7.22 3.59
CA CYS A 149 -7.64 6.57 3.42
C CYS A 149 -7.50 5.19 2.73
N GLY A 150 -7.91 4.13 3.42
CA GLY A 150 -7.89 2.76 2.88
C GLY A 150 -8.71 2.60 1.60
N ILE A 151 -9.77 3.39 1.46
CA ILE A 151 -10.57 3.49 0.23
C ILE A 151 -9.70 3.88 -0.98
N LEU A 152 -8.85 4.88 -0.81
CA LEU A 152 -7.96 5.35 -1.88
C LEU A 152 -6.96 4.25 -2.26
N ILE A 153 -6.39 3.58 -1.26
CA ILE A 153 -5.44 2.46 -1.47
C ILE A 153 -6.10 1.35 -2.30
N VAL A 154 -7.30 0.93 -1.91
CA VAL A 154 -8.07 -0.13 -2.57
C VAL A 154 -8.52 0.28 -3.97
N LYS A 155 -8.89 1.55 -4.19
CA LYS A 155 -9.25 2.04 -5.53
C LYS A 155 -8.05 2.02 -6.48
N ILE A 156 -6.86 2.34 -5.97
CA ILE A 156 -5.61 2.26 -6.74
C ILE A 156 -5.24 0.81 -7.06
N MET A 157 -5.50 -0.13 -6.14
CA MET A 157 -5.35 -1.57 -6.39
C MET A 157 -6.31 -2.08 -7.49
N ASP A 158 -7.58 -1.68 -7.47
CA ASP A 158 -8.59 -2.02 -8.49
C ASP A 158 -8.16 -1.52 -9.89
N ILE A 159 -7.62 -0.30 -9.98
CA ILE A 159 -7.05 0.24 -11.22
C ILE A 159 -5.87 -0.62 -11.71
N GLY A 160 -4.97 -1.02 -10.79
CA GLY A 160 -3.84 -1.89 -11.09
C GLY A 160 -4.26 -3.26 -11.62
N LEU A 161 -5.30 -3.86 -11.03
CA LEU A 161 -5.87 -5.13 -11.49
C LEU A 161 -6.41 -5.04 -12.91
N ARG A 162 -7.24 -4.03 -13.20
CA ARG A 162 -7.92 -3.88 -14.49
C ARG A 162 -6.98 -3.54 -15.65
N GLN A 163 -5.79 -3.01 -15.35
CA GLN A 163 -4.87 -2.49 -16.37
C GLN A 163 -3.53 -3.22 -16.43
N GLY A 164 -3.26 -4.14 -15.51
CA GLY A 164 -2.01 -4.90 -15.45
C GLY A 164 -1.91 -6.09 -16.41
N GLY A 165 -2.87 -6.28 -17.32
CA GLY A 165 -2.79 -7.32 -18.35
C GLY A 165 -1.87 -6.87 -19.48
N GLU A 166 -0.68 -7.50 -19.61
CA GLU A 166 -0.14 -7.99 -20.89
C GLU A 166 1.37 -8.29 -20.93
N SER A 167 2.17 -8.04 -19.90
CA SER A 167 3.62 -8.30 -20.04
C SER A 167 4.27 -8.71 -18.75
N GLY A 168 4.67 -9.98 -18.68
CA GLY A 168 5.65 -10.46 -17.73
C GLY A 168 6.98 -9.73 -17.94
N ILE A 169 7.69 -9.53 -16.83
CA ILE A 169 9.03 -8.93 -16.67
C ILE A 169 9.05 -7.40 -16.45
N LEU A 170 9.70 -7.08 -15.30
CA LEU A 170 10.22 -5.83 -14.72
C LEU A 170 9.87 -4.45 -15.32
N LEU A 171 9.55 -3.51 -14.42
CA LEU A 171 9.44 -2.04 -14.63
C LEU A 171 10.39 -1.48 -15.71
N PRO A 172 10.07 -0.36 -16.42
CA PRO A 172 8.87 0.51 -16.38
C PRO A 172 8.37 0.98 -17.77
N LEU A 173 7.06 1.26 -17.94
CA LEU A 173 6.45 2.25 -18.87
C LEU A 173 4.94 2.00 -19.02
N LYS A 174 4.49 0.74 -19.07
CA LYS A 174 3.03 0.41 -19.05
C LYS A 174 2.34 0.86 -17.75
N ASN A 175 3.10 0.99 -16.65
CA ASN A 175 2.61 1.57 -15.40
C ASN A 175 2.38 3.08 -15.46
N LEU A 176 2.82 3.79 -16.51
CA LEU A 176 2.56 5.22 -16.64
C LEU A 176 1.05 5.47 -16.74
N ARG A 177 0.31 4.66 -17.51
CA ARG A 177 -1.14 4.83 -17.67
C ARG A 177 -1.90 4.55 -16.38
N ALA A 178 -1.53 3.45 -15.69
CA ALA A 178 -2.09 3.12 -14.40
C ALA A 178 -1.75 4.21 -13.37
N MET A 179 -0.48 4.66 -13.31
CA MET A 179 0.00 5.73 -12.45
C MET A 179 -0.75 7.04 -12.72
N LEU A 180 -0.88 7.48 -13.97
CA LEU A 180 -1.63 8.67 -14.38
C LEU A 180 -3.10 8.57 -13.98
N LYS A 181 -3.74 7.42 -14.21
CA LYS A 181 -5.13 7.20 -13.77
C LYS A 181 -5.25 7.20 -12.25
N SER A 182 -4.37 6.53 -11.52
CA SER A 182 -4.38 6.55 -10.07
C SER A 182 -4.10 7.95 -9.50
N HIS A 183 -3.22 8.72 -10.13
CA HIS A 183 -2.96 10.12 -9.78
C HIS A 183 -4.21 10.98 -10.03
N SER A 184 -4.92 10.75 -11.15
CA SER A 184 -6.21 11.40 -11.41
C SER A 184 -7.28 10.99 -10.39
N THR A 185 -7.33 9.71 -10.00
CA THR A 185 -8.24 9.21 -8.96
C THR A 185 -7.94 9.85 -7.62
N ALA A 186 -6.66 9.95 -7.24
CA ALA A 186 -6.25 10.63 -6.02
C ALA A 186 -6.55 12.14 -6.07
N PHE A 187 -6.32 12.80 -7.20
CA PHE A 187 -6.67 14.21 -7.37
C PHE A 187 -8.19 14.42 -7.21
N ILE A 188 -9.01 13.60 -7.87
CA ILE A 188 -10.47 13.63 -7.74
C ILE A 188 -10.88 13.33 -6.30
N PHE A 189 -10.26 12.32 -5.67
CA PHE A 189 -10.51 11.97 -4.27
C PHE A 189 -10.22 13.15 -3.35
N ARG A 190 -9.03 13.76 -3.44
CA ARG A 190 -8.66 14.94 -2.64
C ARG A 190 -9.60 16.11 -2.88
N ARG A 191 -10.02 16.34 -4.13
CA ARG A 191 -10.98 17.39 -4.47
C ARG A 191 -12.34 17.17 -3.80
N LYS A 192 -12.78 15.92 -3.66
CA LYS A 192 -14.04 15.56 -3.00
C LYS A 192 -13.94 15.50 -1.48
N ALA A 193 -12.85 14.92 -0.96
CA ALA A 193 -12.66 14.60 0.46
C ALA A 193 -11.92 15.69 1.25
N GLY A 194 -11.24 16.62 0.57
CA GLY A 194 -10.38 17.65 1.15
C GLY A 194 -8.98 17.16 1.54
N ASP A 195 -8.87 15.93 2.04
CA ASP A 195 -7.62 15.33 2.53
C ASP A 195 -7.48 13.87 2.06
N PHE A 196 -6.25 13.36 2.10
CA PHE A 196 -5.94 11.94 1.94
C PHE A 196 -5.96 11.19 3.26
N CYS A 197 -5.78 11.87 4.39
CA CYS A 197 -5.63 11.23 5.68
C CYS A 197 -6.97 10.81 6.28
N CYS A 198 -7.11 9.52 6.63
CA CYS A 198 -8.34 8.98 7.20
C CYS A 198 -8.78 9.75 8.45
N LYS A 199 -7.83 10.17 9.30
CA LYS A 199 -8.09 10.97 10.51
C LYS A 199 -8.70 12.36 10.25
N ASN A 200 -8.47 12.93 9.07
CA ASN A 200 -8.93 14.28 8.71
C ASN A 200 -10.19 14.26 7.86
N ILE A 201 -10.61 13.08 7.37
CA ILE A 201 -11.82 12.92 6.57
C ILE A 201 -13.00 12.69 7.52
N LYS A 202 -13.79 13.74 7.75
CA LYS A 202 -14.97 13.70 8.66
C LYS A 202 -16.00 12.62 8.32
N LYS A 203 -16.03 12.12 7.06
CA LYS A 203 -16.99 11.13 6.54
C LYS A 203 -16.39 10.31 5.39
N CYS A 204 -15.53 9.32 5.68
CA CYS A 204 -14.96 8.44 4.65
C CYS A 204 -16.05 7.68 3.84
N LEU A 205 -17.22 7.43 4.46
CA LEU A 205 -18.33 6.66 3.89
C LEU A 205 -19.04 7.34 2.70
N HIS A 206 -19.02 8.68 2.58
CA HIS A 206 -19.79 9.40 1.55
C HIS A 206 -19.00 9.66 0.25
N ILE A 207 -17.80 9.10 0.09
CA ILE A 207 -16.94 9.34 -1.08
C ILE A 207 -17.24 8.35 -2.23
N PHE A 208 -18.24 7.48 -2.04
CA PHE A 208 -18.81 6.60 -3.08
C PHE A 208 -20.17 7.09 -3.55
#